data_AF-A0A5D3BF75-F1
#
_entry.id   AF-A0A5D3BF75-F1
#
_cell.length_a   1.000
_cell.length_b   1.000
_cell.length_c   1.000
_cell.angle_alpha   90.00
_cell.angle_beta   90.00
_cell.angle_gamma   90.00
#
_symmetry.space_group_name_H-M   'P 1'
#
loop_
_entity.id
_entity.type
_entity.pdbx_description
1 polymer ?
#
loop_
_entity_poly.entity_id
_entity_poly.type
_entity_poly.pdbx_seq_one_letter_code
_entity_poly.pdbx_strand_id
1 'polypeptide(L)' 'MVKILQGDAVESYALIPRFFDKLVESNPDTCTALEMDDCGNFKFCFIAFGASIEGWKYCRPIIYVDGTFLKCKFGGVL' A
#
# COMPACT_ATOMS: atom_id res chain seq x y z
N MET A 1 -15.96 0.29 26.21
CA MET A 1 -16.15 1.45 25.30
C MET A 1 -14.85 1.75 24.54
N VAL A 2 -14.26 0.76 23.82
CA VAL A 2 -12.98 0.91 23.08
C VAL A 2 -13.05 0.33 21.65
N LYS A 3 -14.15 -0.34 21.28
CA LYS A 3 -14.31 -0.96 19.94
C LYS A 3 -14.61 0.01 18.80
N ILE A 4 -14.97 1.27 19.09
CA ILE A 4 -15.39 2.23 18.05
C ILE A 4 -14.19 2.88 17.34
N LEU A 5 -12.99 2.81 17.92
CA LEU A 5 -11.79 3.45 17.35
C LEU A 5 -10.97 2.55 16.42
N GLN A 6 -11.18 1.22 16.47
CA GLN A 6 -10.55 0.30 15.52
C GLN A 6 -11.46 0.21 14.29
N GLY A 7 -11.03 0.82 13.19
CA GLY A 7 -11.69 0.68 11.90
C GLY A 7 -11.81 -0.79 11.48
N ASP A 8 -12.77 -1.10 10.63
CA ASP A 8 -12.93 -2.46 10.11
C ASP A 8 -11.88 -2.72 9.01
N ALA A 9 -11.19 -3.85 9.12
CA ALA A 9 -10.12 -4.18 8.20
C ALA A 9 -10.64 -4.44 6.78
N VAL A 10 -11.82 -5.05 6.62
CA VAL A 10 -12.43 -5.27 5.29
C VAL A 10 -12.75 -3.92 4.65
N GLU A 11 -13.39 -3.03 5.40
CA GLU A 11 -13.66 -1.67 4.93
C GLU A 11 -12.37 -0.93 4.56
N SER A 12 -11.32 -1.08 5.36
CA SER A 12 -10.02 -0.45 5.10
C SER A 12 -9.37 -0.95 3.82
N TYR A 13 -9.35 -2.26 3.58
CA TYR A 13 -8.81 -2.83 2.32
C TYR A 13 -9.65 -2.41 1.11
N ALA A 14 -10.99 -2.32 1.25
CA ALA A 14 -11.87 -1.86 0.18
C ALA A 14 -11.61 -0.39 -0.24
N LEU A 15 -10.97 0.42 0.62
CA LEU A 15 -10.63 1.81 0.34
C LEU A 15 -9.29 1.99 -0.39
N ILE A 16 -8.47 0.94 -0.53
CA ILE A 16 -7.14 1.02 -1.17
C ILE A 16 -7.19 1.61 -2.59
N PRO A 17 -8.10 1.20 -3.49
CA PRO A 17 -8.17 1.78 -4.83
C PRO A 17 -8.36 3.30 -4.79
N ARG A 18 -9.32 3.78 -3.99
CA ARG A 18 -9.61 5.21 -3.83
C ARG A 18 -8.43 5.96 -3.17
N PHE A 19 -7.75 5.31 -2.24
CA PHE A 19 -6.54 5.85 -1.65
C PHE A 19 -5.44 6.02 -2.71
N PHE A 20 -5.26 5.06 -3.62
CA PHE A 20 -4.27 5.16 -4.70
C PHE A 20 -4.60 6.28 -5.68
N ASP A 21 -5.87 6.43 -6.06
CA ASP A 21 -6.30 7.53 -6.92
C ASP A 21 -5.93 8.89 -6.30
N LYS A 22 -6.22 9.06 -5.00
CA LYS A 22 -5.87 10.29 -4.27
C LYS A 22 -4.37 10.45 -4.06
N LEU A 23 -3.64 9.36 -3.89
CA LEU A 23 -2.20 9.39 -3.74
C LEU A 23 -1.52 9.89 -5.01
N VAL A 24 -1.93 9.38 -6.18
CA VAL A 24 -1.41 9.80 -7.48
C VAL A 24 -1.83 11.24 -7.81
N GLU A 25 -3.06 11.64 -7.49
CA GLU A 25 -3.53 13.02 -7.65
C GLU A 25 -2.70 14.02 -6.83
N SER A 26 -2.39 13.67 -5.57
CA SER A 26 -1.66 14.55 -4.65
C SER A 26 -0.13 14.51 -4.83
N ASN A 27 0.40 13.39 -5.33
CA ASN A 27 1.83 13.18 -5.56
C ASN A 27 2.03 12.70 -7.00
N PRO A 28 2.10 13.63 -7.96
CA PRO A 28 2.38 13.31 -9.35
C PRO A 28 3.63 12.41 -9.49
N ASP A 29 3.66 11.60 -10.54
CA ASP A 29 4.71 10.62 -10.84
C ASP A 29 4.81 9.44 -9.85
N THR A 30 3.91 9.35 -8.87
CA THR A 30 3.77 8.15 -8.04
C THR A 30 3.29 6.97 -8.88
N CYS A 31 4.00 5.85 -8.81
CA CYS A 31 3.57 4.58 -9.38
C CYS A 31 2.85 3.74 -8.32
N THR A 32 1.67 3.24 -8.64
CA THR A 32 0.92 2.30 -7.81
C THR A 32 0.55 1.06 -8.61
N ALA A 33 0.45 -0.08 -7.93
CA ALA A 33 -0.14 -1.29 -8.50
C ALA A 33 -0.97 -2.00 -7.43
N LEU A 34 -2.11 -2.56 -7.84
CA LEU A 34 -3.02 -3.31 -6.97
C LEU A 34 -3.37 -4.62 -7.65
N GLU A 35 -3.18 -5.72 -6.93
CA GLU A 35 -3.59 -7.06 -7.34
C GLU A 35 -4.72 -7.54 -6.42
N MET A 36 -5.79 -8.04 -7.03
CA MET A 36 -6.91 -8.68 -6.37
C MET A 36 -6.99 -10.14 -6.77
N ASP A 37 -7.54 -11.00 -5.91
CA ASP A 37 -7.85 -12.39 -6.25
C ASP A 37 -9.12 -12.50 -7.13
N ASP A 38 -9.44 -13.72 -7.55
CA ASP A 38 -10.62 -14.01 -8.38
C ASP A 38 -11.95 -13.68 -7.68
N CYS A 39 -11.95 -13.52 -6.36
CA CYS A 39 -13.09 -13.12 -5.56
C CYS A 39 -13.14 -11.59 -5.33
N GLY A 40 -12.18 -10.83 -5.87
CA GLY A 40 -12.09 -9.38 -5.69
C GLY A 40 -11.52 -8.95 -4.33
N ASN A 41 -10.87 -9.86 -3.59
CA ASN A 41 -10.20 -9.49 -2.34
C ASN A 41 -8.80 -8.94 -2.61
N PHE A 42 -8.35 -8.06 -1.73
CA PHE A 42 -6.96 -7.58 -1.73
C PHE A 42 -5.97 -8.74 -1.64
N LYS A 43 -4.97 -8.75 -2.52
CA LYS A 43 -3.88 -9.72 -2.51
C LYS A 43 -2.53 -9.05 -2.27
N PHE A 44 -2.15 -8.11 -3.15
CA PHE A 44 -0.91 -7.35 -3.05
C PHE A 44 -1.12 -5.91 -3.48
N CYS A 45 -0.28 -5.01 -2.98
CA CYS A 45 -0.10 -3.72 -3.60
C CYS A 45 1.35 -3.28 -3.63
N PHE A 46 1.62 -2.32 -4.51
CA PHE A 46 2.90 -1.66 -4.66
C PHE A 46 2.69 -0.16 -4.72
N ILE A 47 3.58 0.59 -4.08
CA ILE A 47 3.61 2.05 -4.09
C ILE A 47 5.06 2.50 -4.21
N ALA A 48 5.34 3.36 -5.19
CA ALA A 48 6.60 4.08 -5.30
C ALA A 48 6.30 5.57 -5.54
N PHE A 49 6.62 6.41 -4.57
CA PHE A 49 6.39 7.86 -4.67
C PHE A 49 7.24 8.47 -5.77
N GLY A 50 6.67 9.42 -6.53
CA GLY A 50 7.37 10.10 -7.62
C GLY A 50 8.70 10.72 -7.18
N ALA A 51 8.71 11.38 -6.01
CA ALA A 51 9.93 11.94 -5.42
C ALA A 51 11.00 10.87 -5.13
N SER A 52 10.60 9.67 -4.68
CA SER A 52 11.52 8.56 -4.44
C SER A 52 12.08 7.99 -5.74
N ILE A 53 11.25 7.90 -6.78
CA ILE A 53 11.67 7.47 -8.12
C ILE A 53 12.69 8.45 -8.71
N GLU A 54 12.44 9.76 -8.57
CA GLU A 54 13.39 10.79 -9.02
C GLU A 54 14.70 10.74 -8.24
N GLY A 55 14.61 10.63 -6.90
CA GLY A 55 15.77 10.53 -6.03
C GLY A 55 16.62 9.29 -6.28
N TRP A 56 16.01 8.17 -6.68
CA TRP A 56 16.68 6.90 -6.93
C TRP A 56 17.80 7.00 -7.97
N LYS A 57 17.65 7.89 -8.96
CA LYS A 57 18.68 8.15 -9.99
C LYS A 57 20.03 8.57 -9.40
N TYR A 58 20.01 9.13 -8.19
CA TYR A 58 21.18 9.62 -7.47
C TYR A 58 21.59 8.70 -6.31
N CYS A 59 20.84 7.62 -6.07
CA CYS A 59 21.15 6.60 -5.06
C CYS A 59 22.03 5.48 -5.63
N ARG A 60 22.66 4.70 -4.75
CA ARG A 60 23.24 3.41 -5.15
C ARG A 60 22.10 2.42 -5.37
N PRO A 61 22.10 1.61 -6.43
CA PRO A 61 21.01 0.71 -6.77
C PRO A 61 20.99 -0.54 -5.87
N ILE A 62 20.68 -0.36 -4.58
CA ILE A 62 20.62 -1.41 -3.57
C ILE A 62 19.18 -1.55 -3.09
N ILE A 63 18.61 -2.74 -3.27
CA ILE A 63 17.25 -3.05 -2.83
C ILE A 63 17.35 -3.88 -1.56
N TYR A 64 16.72 -3.40 -0.49
CA TYR A 64 16.50 -4.16 0.74
C TYR A 64 15.08 -4.68 0.74
N VAL A 65 14.94 -5.98 0.99
CA VAL A 65 13.64 -6.63 1.14
C VAL A 65 13.50 -6.97 2.62
N ASP A 66 12.51 -6.36 3.26
CA ASP A 66 12.09 -6.74 4.60
C ASP A 66 10.74 -7.48 4.50
N GLY A 67 10.45 -8.29 5.51
CA GLY A 67 9.16 -8.94 5.66
C GLY A 67 8.62 -8.69 7.05
N THR A 68 8.00 -7.53 7.26
CA THR A 68 7.40 -7.20 8.54
C THR A 68 6.00 -7.81 8.63
N PHE A 69 5.83 -8.77 9.55
CA PHE A 69 4.52 -9.39 9.79
C PHE A 69 3.50 -8.39 10.37
N LEU A 70 2.38 -8.22 9.66
CA LEU A 70 1.30 -7.36 10.10
C LEU A 70 0.49 -8.04 11.20
N LYS A 71 0.31 -7.33 12.32
CA LYS A 71 -0.61 -7.74 13.40
C LYS A 71 -2.03 -7.24 13.09
N CYS A 72 -2.65 -7.75 12.02
CA CYS A 72 -4.04 -7.44 11.68
C CYS A 72 -4.89 -8.72 11.59
N LYS A 73 -6.23 -8.57 11.49
CA LYS A 73 -7.20 -9.67 11.43
C LYS A 73 -6.88 -10.69 10.32
N PHE A 74 -6.30 -10.24 9.22
CA PHE A 74 -6.00 -11.03 8.04
C PHE A 74 -4.52 -11.43 7.93
N GLY A 75 -3.68 -11.03 8.91
CA GLY A 75 -2.24 -11.20 8.85
C GLY A 75 -1.60 -10.41 7.71
N GLY A 76 -0.55 -10.97 7.10
CA GLY A 76 0.16 -10.37 5.97
C GLY A 76 1.58 -9.94 6.29
N VAL A 77 2.28 -9.50 5.26
CA VAL A 77 3.68 -9.07 5.30
C VAL A 77 3.78 -7.75 4.54
N LEU A 78 4.51 -6.78 5.10
CA LEU A 78 4.91 -5.54 4.44
C LEU A 78 6.38 -5.60 4.05
#